data_AF-A0A1H8NFA0-F1
#
_entry.id   AF-A0A1H8NFA0-F1
#
_cell.length_a   1.000
_cell.length_b   1.000
_cell.length_c   1.000
_cell.angle_alpha   90.00
_cell.angle_beta   90.00
_cell.angle_gamma   90.00
#
_symmetry.space_group_name_H-M   'P 1'
#
loop_
_entity.id
_entity.type
_entity.pdbx_description
1 polymer ?
#
loop_
_entity_poly.entity_id
_entity_poly.type
_entity_poly.pdbx_seq_one_letter_code
_entity_poly.pdbx_strand_id
1 'polypeptide(L)'
;MSQVKLSNKLDRPVDNDYDHTLGPANVEITLVEYGSYACSYCRAANERIAEVRDQLGDRLRYVFRHYPLAGSDIALRAAELVEHAKDTKSFWDAHIALMTRSETLTEEDLVAVAHDLGVPLPDPVKAGEADERAKARVQADVKSA
;
A
#
# COMPACT_ATOMS: atom_id res chain seq x y z
N MET A 1 24.93 4.26 24.43
CA MET A 1 23.79 3.68 23.70
C MET A 1 22.69 4.71 23.72
N SER A 2 22.43 5.38 22.59
CA SER A 2 21.45 6.46 22.53
C SER A 2 20.04 5.87 22.61
N GLN A 3 19.24 6.34 23.57
CA GLN A 3 17.82 6.00 23.65
C GLN A 3 17.12 6.63 22.45
N VAL A 4 16.63 5.80 21.53
CA VAL A 4 15.75 6.27 20.46
C VAL A 4 14.46 6.76 21.12
N LYS A 5 14.23 8.08 21.04
CA LYS A 5 13.01 8.70 21.54
C LYS A 5 11.90 8.35 20.55
N LEU A 6 11.05 7.39 20.90
CA LEU A 6 9.90 7.03 20.07
C LEU A 6 9.01 8.28 19.91
N SER A 7 8.87 8.74 18.68
CA SER A 7 7.99 9.85 18.32
C SER A 7 6.58 9.30 18.14
N ASN A 8 5.59 9.90 18.80
CA ASN A 8 4.17 9.56 18.58
C ASN A 8 3.59 10.34 17.38
N LYS A 9 4.44 10.73 16.43
CA LYS A 9 4.07 11.50 15.25
C LYS A 9 4.62 10.82 14.02
N LEU A 10 3.81 10.75 12.97
CA LEU A 10 4.26 10.35 11.64
C LEU A 10 5.29 11.37 11.13
N ASP A 11 6.34 10.87 10.48
CA ASP A 11 7.35 11.72 9.84
C ASP A 11 6.74 12.57 8.72
N ARG A 12 5.80 11.97 7.97
CA ARG A 12 4.96 12.65 6.98
C ARG A 12 3.49 12.61 7.44
N PRO A 13 2.82 13.77 7.64
CA PRO A 13 1.39 13.77 7.98
C PRO A 13 0.57 13.08 6.89
N VAL A 14 -0.63 12.62 7.25
CA VAL A 14 -1.57 12.08 6.25
C VAL A 14 -2.08 13.21 5.38
N ASP A 15 -2.03 13.01 4.07
CA ASP A 15 -2.50 13.93 3.04
C ASP A 15 -3.43 13.17 2.09
N ASN A 16 -4.69 13.60 1.93
CA ASN A 16 -5.65 12.86 1.11
C ASN A 16 -5.41 13.00 -0.40
N ASP A 17 -4.66 14.01 -0.82
CA ASP A 17 -4.30 14.21 -2.23
C ASP A 17 -3.05 13.40 -2.62
N TYR A 18 -2.33 12.90 -1.61
CA TYR A 18 -1.08 12.17 -1.78
C TYR A 18 -1.17 10.71 -1.29
N ASP A 19 -1.79 10.43 -0.14
CA ASP A 19 -1.93 9.09 0.41
C ASP A 19 -3.18 8.38 -0.12
N HIS A 20 -3.11 7.04 -0.16
CA HIS A 20 -4.26 6.21 -0.47
C HIS A 20 -5.13 6.07 0.78
N THR A 21 -6.34 6.63 0.74
CA THR A 21 -7.23 6.72 1.89
C THR A 21 -8.59 6.07 1.63
N LEU A 22 -9.20 5.53 2.69
CA LEU A 22 -10.61 5.12 2.74
C LEU A 22 -11.29 5.78 3.94
N GLY A 23 -12.51 6.25 3.73
CA GLY A 23 -13.29 6.97 4.74
C GLY A 23 -13.07 8.49 4.68
N PRO A 24 -13.80 9.26 5.51
CA PRO A 24 -13.79 10.71 5.42
C PRO A 24 -12.47 11.34 5.92
N ALA A 25 -12.08 12.48 5.34
CA ALA A 25 -10.83 13.16 5.66
C ALA A 25 -10.76 13.77 7.07
N ASN A 26 -11.89 14.22 7.61
CA ASN A 26 -11.98 14.95 8.88
C ASN A 26 -12.74 14.12 9.93
N VAL A 27 -12.09 13.06 10.39
CA VAL A 27 -12.65 12.09 11.33
C VAL A 27 -11.79 11.96 12.57
N GLU A 28 -12.41 11.47 13.64
CA GLU A 28 -11.79 11.33 14.96
C GLU A 28 -10.59 10.37 14.93
N ILE A 29 -10.66 9.29 14.13
CA ILE A 29 -9.66 8.22 14.14
C ILE A 29 -9.03 8.07 12.76
N THR A 30 -7.71 8.15 12.70
CA THR A 30 -6.93 7.79 11.50
C THR A 30 -6.03 6.60 11.82
N LEU A 31 -6.20 5.50 11.09
CA LEU A 31 -5.33 4.33 11.12
C LEU A 31 -4.42 4.37 9.89
N VAL A 32 -3.11 4.44 10.11
CA VAL A 32 -2.11 4.31 9.05
C VAL A 32 -1.44 2.94 9.17
N GLU A 33 -1.56 2.12 8.14
CA GLU A 33 -0.80 0.88 8.00
C GLU A 33 0.38 1.10 7.05
N TYR A 34 1.56 0.72 7.52
CA TYR A 34 2.73 0.49 6.67
C TYR A 34 2.81 -1.01 6.39
N GLY A 35 2.57 -1.41 5.14
CA GLY A 35 2.34 -2.81 4.82
C GLY A 35 3.06 -3.32 3.58
N SER A 36 3.19 -4.65 3.51
CA SER A 36 3.72 -5.36 2.34
C SER A 36 2.78 -6.46 1.91
N TYR A 37 2.53 -6.53 0.60
CA TYR A 37 1.74 -7.60 -0.02
C TYR A 37 2.37 -9.00 0.13
N ALA A 38 3.68 -9.09 0.38
CA ALA A 38 4.39 -10.35 0.62
C ALA A 38 4.47 -10.74 2.11
N CYS A 39 3.98 -9.90 3.03
CA CYS A 39 4.03 -10.16 4.46
C CYS A 39 2.76 -10.88 4.92
N SER A 40 2.89 -12.11 5.43
CA SER A 40 1.76 -12.89 5.94
C SER A 40 1.00 -12.19 7.06
N TYR A 41 1.69 -11.45 7.93
CA TYR A 41 1.05 -10.67 9.00
C TYR A 41 0.24 -9.49 8.47
N CYS A 42 0.71 -8.77 7.44
CA CYS A 42 -0.05 -7.70 6.81
C CYS A 42 -1.33 -8.26 6.14
N ARG A 43 -1.21 -9.42 5.48
CA ARG A 43 -2.36 -10.09 4.84
C ARG A 43 -3.40 -10.53 5.87
N ALA A 44 -2.96 -11.09 7.00
CA ALA A 44 -3.85 -11.41 8.12
C ALA A 44 -4.46 -10.15 8.77
N ALA A 45 -3.71 -9.05 8.84
CA ALA A 45 -4.19 -7.77 9.36
C ALA A 45 -5.26 -7.15 8.46
N ASN A 46 -5.15 -7.28 7.14
CA ASN A 46 -6.12 -6.74 6.17
C ASN A 46 -7.57 -7.17 6.48
N GLU A 47 -7.80 -8.46 6.81
CA GLU A 47 -9.12 -8.96 7.21
C GLU A 47 -9.63 -8.28 8.49
N ARG A 48 -8.77 -8.14 9.50
CA ARG A 48 -9.13 -7.50 10.77
C ARG A 48 -9.35 -6.01 10.63
N ILE A 49 -8.59 -5.34 9.78
CA ILE A 49 -8.79 -3.93 9.47
C ILE A 49 -10.11 -3.73 8.74
N ALA A 50 -10.51 -4.64 7.85
CA ALA A 50 -11.83 -4.61 7.24
C ALA A 50 -12.94 -4.69 8.31
N GLU A 51 -12.85 -5.63 9.27
CA GLU A 51 -13.81 -5.72 10.39
C GLU A 51 -13.87 -4.42 11.22
N VAL A 52 -12.71 -3.81 11.51
CA VAL A 52 -12.64 -2.55 12.25
C VAL A 52 -13.28 -1.40 11.45
N ARG A 53 -13.05 -1.36 10.13
CA ARG A 53 -13.65 -0.37 9.24
C ARG A 53 -15.18 -0.50 9.19
N ASP A 54 -15.69 -1.73 9.14
CA ASP A 54 -17.13 -1.98 9.16
C ASP A 54 -17.78 -1.55 10.48
N GLN A 55 -17.10 -1.76 11.61
CA GLN A 55 -17.59 -1.37 12.93
C GLN A 55 -17.55 0.14 13.18
N LEU A 56 -16.49 0.82 12.70
CA LEU A 56 -16.30 2.25 12.95
C LEU A 56 -16.95 3.13 11.89
N GLY A 57 -17.18 2.61 10.67
CA GLY A 57 -17.79 3.32 9.56
C GLY A 57 -17.10 4.67 9.31
N ASP A 58 -17.91 5.73 9.19
CA ASP A 58 -17.45 7.10 8.91
C ASP A 58 -16.62 7.73 10.04
N ARG A 59 -16.38 7.02 11.15
CA ARG A 59 -15.50 7.49 12.24
C ARG A 59 -14.03 7.15 12.01
N LEU A 60 -13.73 6.28 11.03
CA LEU A 60 -12.38 5.83 10.73
C LEU A 60 -11.95 6.29 9.34
N ARG A 61 -10.76 6.88 9.28
CA ARG A 61 -9.98 7.03 8.06
C ARG A 61 -8.87 5.99 8.07
N TYR A 62 -8.89 5.11 7.09
CA TYR A 62 -7.83 4.14 6.88
C TYR A 62 -6.89 4.63 5.79
N VAL A 63 -5.59 4.48 6.03
CA VAL A 63 -4.51 4.90 5.13
C VAL A 63 -3.55 3.75 4.97
N PHE A 64 -3.19 3.41 3.74
CA PHE A 64 -2.16 2.42 3.46
C PHE A 64 -0.93 3.11 2.86
N ARG A 65 0.25 2.76 3.39
CA ARG A 65 1.57 3.18 2.90
C ARG A 65 2.42 1.96 2.62
N HIS A 66 3.18 2.00 1.53
CA HIS A 66 4.00 0.87 1.13
C HIS A 66 5.23 0.70 2.04
N TYR A 67 5.40 -0.52 2.57
CA TYR A 67 6.61 -0.93 3.28
C TYR A 67 7.01 -2.34 2.85
N PRO A 68 7.43 -2.53 1.58
CA PRO A 68 7.80 -3.83 1.05
C PRO A 68 8.94 -4.47 1.86
N LEU A 69 8.87 -5.78 2.05
CA LEU A 69 9.90 -6.53 2.78
C LEU A 69 11.27 -6.33 2.14
N ALA A 70 12.25 -5.90 2.95
CA ALA A 70 13.61 -5.64 2.47
C ALA A 70 14.22 -6.90 1.84
N GLY A 71 14.79 -6.75 0.64
CA GLY A 71 15.40 -7.85 -0.13
C GLY A 71 14.40 -8.74 -0.88
N SER A 72 13.10 -8.45 -0.84
CA SER A 72 12.07 -9.19 -1.59
C SER A 72 11.68 -8.44 -2.87
N ASP A 73 12.21 -8.89 -4.01
CA ASP A 73 11.92 -8.31 -5.34
C ASP A 73 10.43 -8.28 -5.65
N ILE A 74 9.73 -9.41 -5.43
CA ILE A 74 8.29 -9.52 -5.67
C ILE A 74 7.47 -8.56 -4.79
N ALA A 75 7.95 -8.27 -3.57
CA ALA A 75 7.26 -7.34 -2.67
C ALA A 75 7.38 -5.89 -3.16
N LEU A 76 8.57 -5.52 -3.68
CA LEU A 76 8.80 -4.22 -4.26
C LEU A 76 7.98 -4.04 -5.54
N ARG A 77 8.04 -5.02 -6.46
CA ARG A 77 7.27 -5.00 -7.71
C ARG A 77 5.76 -4.94 -7.48
N ALA A 78 5.26 -5.63 -6.45
CA ALA A 78 3.86 -5.54 -6.03
C ALA A 78 3.48 -4.14 -5.57
N ALA A 79 4.31 -3.51 -4.72
CA ALA A 79 4.09 -2.14 -4.25
C ALA A 79 4.08 -1.15 -5.43
N GLU A 80 5.06 -1.24 -6.31
CA GLU A 80 5.17 -0.39 -7.49
C GLU A 80 3.97 -0.62 -8.44
N LEU A 81 3.58 -1.86 -8.71
CA LEU A 81 2.47 -2.19 -9.59
C LEU A 81 1.16 -1.51 -9.17
N VAL A 82 0.83 -1.52 -7.88
CA VAL A 82 -0.41 -0.92 -7.38
C VAL A 82 -0.42 0.61 -7.53
N GLU A 83 0.74 1.25 -7.47
CA GLU A 83 0.89 2.71 -7.70
C GLU A 83 0.67 3.13 -9.16
N HIS A 84 0.49 2.18 -10.10
CA HIS A 84 0.02 2.49 -11.46
C HIS A 84 -1.50 2.68 -11.54
N ALA A 85 -2.23 2.48 -10.43
CA ALA A 85 -3.66 2.75 -10.37
C ALA A 85 -3.98 4.21 -10.76
N LYS A 86 -5.03 4.39 -11.58
CA LYS A 86 -5.40 5.70 -12.15
C LYS A 86 -6.23 6.54 -11.18
N ASP A 87 -6.85 5.90 -10.21
CA ASP A 87 -7.72 6.50 -9.21
C ASP A 87 -7.73 5.68 -7.92
N THR A 88 -8.28 6.27 -6.86
CA THR A 88 -8.40 5.66 -5.54
C THR A 88 -9.13 4.32 -5.59
N LYS A 89 -10.16 4.18 -6.44
CA LYS A 89 -10.92 2.94 -6.53
C LYS A 89 -10.04 1.81 -7.06
N SER A 90 -9.33 2.06 -8.17
CA SER A 90 -8.45 1.10 -8.82
C SER A 90 -7.29 0.69 -7.91
N PHE A 91 -6.78 1.63 -7.10
CA PHE A 91 -5.75 1.35 -6.09
C PHE A 91 -6.27 0.32 -5.08
N TRP A 92 -7.46 0.56 -4.51
CA TRP A 92 -8.01 -0.30 -3.48
C TRP A 92 -8.46 -1.66 -4.02
N ASP A 93 -8.96 -1.72 -5.26
CA ASP A 93 -9.25 -2.98 -5.93
C ASP A 93 -7.98 -3.83 -6.09
N ALA A 94 -6.88 -3.21 -6.57
CA ALA A 94 -5.59 -3.87 -6.72
C ALA A 94 -4.95 -4.26 -5.37
N HIS A 95 -5.07 -3.40 -4.35
CA HIS A 95 -4.63 -3.68 -2.98
C HIS A 95 -5.32 -4.93 -2.43
N ILE A 96 -6.65 -5.00 -2.52
CA ILE A 96 -7.42 -6.17 -2.04
C ILE A 96 -7.05 -7.42 -2.84
N ALA A 97 -6.89 -7.30 -4.17
CA ALA A 97 -6.47 -8.43 -4.99
C ALA A 97 -5.14 -9.03 -4.52
N LEU A 98 -4.09 -8.21 -4.32
CA LEU A 98 -2.79 -8.71 -3.85
C LEU A 98 -2.83 -9.23 -2.41
N MET A 99 -3.65 -8.62 -1.54
CA MET A 99 -3.79 -9.04 -0.14
C MET A 99 -4.54 -10.37 0.02
N THR A 100 -5.40 -10.76 -0.92
CA THR A 100 -6.36 -11.88 -0.71
C THR A 100 -6.34 -12.99 -1.74
N ARG A 101 -5.82 -12.77 -2.96
CA ARG A 101 -5.94 -13.71 -4.08
C ARG A 101 -5.29 -15.07 -3.84
N SER A 102 -4.06 -15.09 -3.35
CA SER A 102 -3.28 -16.30 -3.03
C SER A 102 -2.97 -16.36 -1.53
N GLU A 103 -2.48 -17.48 -0.99
CA GLU A 103 -2.00 -17.52 0.42
C GLU A 103 -0.67 -16.77 0.57
N THR A 104 0.20 -16.92 -0.42
CA THR A 104 1.47 -16.21 -0.58
C THR A 104 1.44 -15.46 -1.91
N LEU A 105 2.02 -14.26 -1.96
CA LEU A 105 2.12 -13.48 -3.19
C LEU A 105 2.92 -14.25 -4.26
N THR A 106 2.36 -14.38 -5.47
CA THR A 106 3.03 -15.03 -6.61
C THR A 106 3.15 -14.12 -7.83
N GLU A 107 3.95 -14.53 -8.82
CA GLU A 107 4.06 -13.81 -10.09
C GLU A 107 2.73 -13.79 -10.85
N GLU A 108 1.93 -14.85 -10.77
CA GLU A 108 0.61 -14.92 -11.37
C GLU A 108 -0.36 -13.89 -10.76
N ASP A 109 -0.21 -13.56 -9.48
CA ASP A 109 -0.98 -12.49 -8.84
C ASP A 109 -0.60 -11.12 -9.43
N LEU A 110 0.69 -10.87 -9.64
CA LEU A 110 1.15 -9.63 -10.28
C LEU A 110 0.62 -9.52 -11.71
N VAL A 111 0.68 -10.62 -12.48
CA VAL A 111 0.14 -10.65 -13.85
C VAL A 111 -1.35 -10.33 -13.87
N ALA A 112 -2.12 -10.94 -12.96
CA ALA A 112 -3.55 -10.70 -12.87
C ALA A 112 -3.87 -9.24 -12.51
N VAL A 113 -3.18 -8.68 -11.52
CA VAL A 113 -3.40 -7.28 -11.12
C VAL A 113 -2.95 -6.29 -12.20
N ALA A 114 -1.84 -6.56 -12.89
CA ALA A 114 -1.41 -5.74 -14.02
C ALA A 114 -2.44 -5.75 -15.15
N HIS A 115 -3.02 -6.92 -15.45
CA HIS A 115 -4.12 -7.04 -16.39
C HIS A 115 -5.34 -6.21 -15.97
N ASP A 116 -5.76 -6.31 -14.70
CA ASP A 116 -6.93 -5.60 -14.18
C ASP A 116 -6.74 -4.08 -14.17
N LEU A 117 -5.51 -3.60 -13.92
CA LEU A 117 -5.13 -2.19 -14.02
C LEU A 117 -4.93 -1.72 -15.48
N GLY A 118 -4.81 -2.64 -16.43
CA GLY A 118 -4.54 -2.35 -17.84
C GLY A 118 -3.14 -1.76 -18.06
N VAL A 119 -2.15 -2.23 -17.30
CA VAL A 119 -0.75 -1.78 -17.36
C VAL A 119 0.19 -2.98 -17.59
N PRO A 120 1.37 -2.77 -18.20
CA PRO A 120 2.38 -3.82 -18.22
C PRO A 120 2.88 -4.12 -16.79
N LEU A 121 3.45 -5.29 -16.59
CA LEU A 121 4.23 -5.55 -15.37
C LEU A 121 5.39 -4.55 -15.28
N PRO A 122 5.74 -4.06 -14.07
CA PRO A 122 6.90 -3.21 -13.88
C PRO A 122 8.18 -3.87 -14.44
N ASP A 123 8.85 -3.19 -15.36
CA ASP A 123 10.11 -3.61 -15.98
C ASP A 123 11.21 -2.60 -15.62
N PRO A 124 12.24 -2.99 -14.83
CA PRO A 124 13.30 -2.08 -14.41
C PRO A 124 14.17 -1.58 -15.57
N VAL A 125 14.16 -2.25 -16.72
CA VAL A 125 14.96 -1.91 -17.90
C VAL A 125 14.22 -0.95 -18.84
N LYS A 126 12.88 -1.01 -18.84
CA LYS A 126 12.01 -0.20 -19.71
C LYS A 126 11.13 0.77 -18.93
N ALA A 127 11.67 1.36 -17.87
CA ALA A 127 10.95 2.29 -17.02
C ALA A 127 10.59 3.58 -17.78
N GLY A 128 9.29 3.82 -17.92
CA GLY A 128 8.73 5.10 -18.35
C GLY A 128 8.46 6.01 -17.15
N GLU A 129 7.89 7.19 -17.43
CA GLU A 129 7.58 8.17 -16.39
C GLU A 129 6.59 7.63 -15.33
N ALA A 130 5.69 6.72 -15.73
CA ALA A 130 4.76 6.10 -14.79
C ALA A 130 5.48 5.20 -13.79
N ASP A 131 6.44 4.40 -14.25
CA ASP A 131 7.25 3.52 -13.39
C ASP A 131 8.10 4.34 -12.41
N GLU A 132 8.70 5.44 -12.88
CA GLU A 132 9.48 6.32 -12.01
C GLU A 132 8.62 7.02 -10.95
N ARG A 133 7.37 7.39 -11.30
CA ARG A 133 6.41 7.89 -10.29
C ARG A 133 6.06 6.81 -9.27
N ALA A 134 5.72 5.60 -9.71
CA ALA A 134 5.39 4.49 -8.83
C ALA A 134 6.54 4.15 -7.87
N LYS A 135 7.78 4.06 -8.38
CA LYS A 135 8.99 3.90 -7.56
C LYS A 135 9.15 5.00 -6.53
N ALA A 136 9.01 6.26 -6.96
CA ALA A 136 9.13 7.41 -6.05
C ALA A 136 8.06 7.40 -4.96
N ARG A 137 6.85 6.93 -5.28
CA ARG A 137 5.76 6.74 -4.30
C ARG A 137 6.13 5.73 -3.23
N VAL A 138 6.55 4.54 -3.63
CA VAL A 138 6.97 3.47 -2.70
C VAL A 138 8.15 3.92 -1.85
N GLN A 139 9.16 4.58 -2.45
CA GLN A 139 10.32 5.08 -1.72
C GLN A 139 9.97 6.17 -0.71
N ALA A 140 9.03 7.07 -1.04
CA ALA A 140 8.58 8.10 -0.11
C ALA A 140 7.87 7.51 1.11
N ASP A 141 7.09 6.44 0.91
CA ASP A 141 6.44 5.73 2.01
C ASP A 141 7.46 5.01 2.89
N VAL A 142 8.39 4.24 2.28
CA VAL A 142 9.47 3.55 2.99
C VAL A 142 10.32 4.51 3.83
N LYS A 143 10.63 5.70 3.29
CA LYS A 143 11.41 6.72 4.00
C LYS A 143 10.67 7.33 5.20
N SER A 144 9.34 7.27 5.20
CA SER A 144 8.49 7.88 6.23
C SER A 144 8.08 6.92 7.36
N ALA A 145 8.54 5.66 7.29
CA ALA A 145 8.28 4.60 8.27
C ALA A 145 9.38 4.54 9.33
#